data_AF-A0A811S6K0-F1
#
_entry.id   AF-A0A811S6K0-F1
#
_cell.length_a   1.000
_cell.length_b   1.000
_cell.length_c   1.000
_cell.angle_alpha   90.00
_cell.angle_beta   90.00
_cell.angle_gamma   90.00
#
_symmetry.space_group_name_H-M   'P 1'
#
loop_
_entity.id
_entity.type
_entity.pdbx_description
1 polymer ?
#
loop_
_entity_poly.entity_id
_entity_poly.type
_entity_poly.pdbx_seq_one_letter_code
_entity_poly.pdbx_strand_id
1 'polypeptide(L)' 'MDGDAGKTRTMKTVCVTGAGGFVASWLVQLLLSRGDYLVHGTVRDPSDPKNAHLMALDGAGERLRLFKAD' A
#
# COMPACT_ATOMS: atom_id res chain seq x y z
N MET A 1 -27.19 22.55 8.54
CA MET A 1 -25.76 22.78 8.82
C MET A 1 -25.31 21.58 9.63
N ASP A 2 -25.09 20.46 8.96
CA ASP A 2 -24.77 19.21 9.62
C ASP A 2 -23.25 19.10 9.69
N GLY A 3 -22.71 19.45 10.86
CA GLY A 3 -21.32 19.21 11.20
C GLY A 3 -21.11 17.73 11.45
N ASP A 4 -20.39 17.06 10.54
CA ASP A 4 -19.83 15.73 10.79
C ASP A 4 -18.62 15.89 11.72
N ALA A 5 -18.89 15.78 13.02
CA ALA A 5 -17.89 15.73 14.06
C ALA A 5 -17.05 14.46 13.92
N GLY A 6 -15.78 14.63 13.54
CA GLY A 6 -14.66 13.84 14.04
C GLY A 6 -14.84 12.32 14.03
N LYS A 7 -15.09 11.71 12.87
CA LYS A 7 -14.81 10.28 12.72
C LYS A 7 -13.29 10.10 12.70
N THR A 8 -12.69 9.62 13.80
CA THR A 8 -11.33 9.07 13.77
C THR A 8 -11.30 8.01 12.68
N ARG A 9 -10.74 8.32 11.52
CA ARG A 9 -10.67 7.39 10.39
C ARG A 9 -9.68 6.31 10.78
N THR A 10 -10.19 5.19 11.30
CA THR A 10 -9.40 3.98 11.48
C THR A 10 -8.83 3.58 10.13
N MET A 11 -7.51 3.61 10.02
CA MET A 11 -6.79 3.18 8.82
C MET A 11 -7.18 1.74 8.50
N LYS A 12 -7.63 1.48 7.27
CA LYS A 12 -8.00 0.14 6.82
C LYS A 12 -6.75 -0.59 6.34
N THR A 13 -6.45 -1.75 6.92
CA THR A 13 -5.33 -2.58 6.46
C THR A 13 -5.80 -3.50 5.34
N VAL A 14 -5.06 -3.54 4.23
CA VAL A 14 -5.35 -4.39 3.06
C VAL A 14 -4.11 -5.16 2.62
N CYS A 15 -4.31 -6.36 2.09
CA CYS A 15 -3.26 -7.19 1.52
C CYS A 15 -3.38 -7.20 -0.01
N VAL A 16 -2.27 -6.92 -0.71
CA VAL A 16 -2.16 -7.01 -2.17
C VAL A 16 -1.16 -8.11 -2.52
N THR A 17 -1.67 -9.20 -3.07
CA THR A 17 -0.82 -10.32 -3.50
C THR A 17 -0.17 -10.05 -4.84
N GLY A 18 1.13 -10.36 -4.99
CA GLY A 18 1.85 -10.07 -6.23
C GLY A 18 2.05 -8.57 -6.48
N ALA A 19 2.30 -7.82 -5.41
CA ALA A 19 2.33 -6.35 -5.40
C ALA A 19 3.29 -5.73 -6.43
N GLY A 20 4.37 -6.42 -6.79
CA GLY A 20 5.32 -5.98 -7.82
C GLY A 20 4.87 -6.24 -9.26
N GLY A 21 3.69 -6.81 -9.48
CA GLY A 21 3.11 -6.99 -10.81
C GLY A 21 2.59 -5.67 -11.38
N PHE A 22 2.48 -5.61 -12.72
CA PHE A 22 2.05 -4.39 -13.42
C PHE A 22 0.76 -3.80 -12.83
N VAL A 23 -0.34 -4.56 -12.81
CA VAL A 23 -1.63 -4.08 -12.28
C VAL A 23 -1.61 -3.87 -10.77
N ALA A 24 -0.93 -4.76 -10.04
CA ALA A 24 -0.91 -4.71 -8.59
C ALA A 24 -0.17 -3.47 -8.06
N SER A 25 0.90 -3.05 -8.74
CA SER A 25 1.66 -1.83 -8.37
C SER A 25 0.81 -0.57 -8.45
N TRP A 26 -0.05 -0.46 -9.48
CA TRP A 26 -1.03 0.64 -9.60
C TRP A 26 -2.10 0.58 -8.53
N LEU A 27 -2.56 -0.61 -8.15
CA LEU A 27 -3.50 -0.76 -7.04
C LEU A 27 -2.87 -0.30 -5.72
N VAL A 28 -1.61 -0.64 -5.47
CA VAL A 28 -0.86 -0.14 -4.30
C VAL A 28 -0.79 1.39 -4.33
N GLN A 29 -0.40 1.99 -5.45
CA GLN A 29 -0.36 3.45 -5.60
C GLN A 29 -1.72 4.11 -5.32
N LEU A 30 -2.81 3.54 -5.87
CA LEU A 30 -4.16 4.05 -5.66
C LEU A 30 -4.58 4.00 -4.18
N LEU A 31 -4.28 2.90 -3.49
CA LEU A 31 -4.59 2.73 -2.07
C LEU A 31 -3.78 3.69 -1.19
N LEU A 32 -2.50 3.88 -1.50
CA LEU A 32 -1.64 4.85 -0.80
C LEU A 32 -2.11 6.29 -1.03
N SER A 33 -2.51 6.64 -2.25
CA SER A 33 -3.02 7.97 -2.61
C SER A 33 -4.33 8.33 -1.89
N ARG A 34 -5.19 7.34 -1.60
CA ARG A 34 -6.41 7.56 -0.80
C ARG A 34 -6.11 7.96 0.64
N GLY A 35 -4.94 7.60 1.16
CA GLY A 35 -4.43 8.04 2.45
C GLY A 35 -5.07 7.43 3.69
N ASP A 36 -6.16 6.65 3.55
CA ASP A 36 -6.85 5.96 4.65
C ASP A 36 -6.59 4.45 4.68
N TYR A 37 -5.53 3.99 4.02
CA TYR A 37 -5.12 2.59 3.93
C TYR A 37 -3.69 2.34 4.40
N LEU A 38 -3.52 1.25 5.14
CA LEU A 38 -2.24 0.56 5.34
C LEU A 38 -2.18 -0.60 4.34
N VAL A 39 -1.10 -0.70 3.57
CA VAL A 39 -0.95 -1.66 2.49
C VAL A 39 0.13 -2.67 2.83
N HIS A 40 -0.25 -3.95 2.84
CA HIS A 40 0.67 -5.08 2.91
C HIS A 40 0.80 -5.68 1.50
N GLY A 41 1.94 -5.49 0.86
CA GLY A 41 2.22 -6.07 -0.45
C GLY A 41 2.98 -7.39 -0.33
N THR A 42 2.58 -8.44 -1.04
CA THR A 42 3.39 -9.67 -1.10
C THR A 42 4.16 -9.77 -2.41
N VAL A 43 5.43 -10.15 -2.33
CA VAL A 43 6.36 -10.30 -3.47
C VAL A 43 7.27 -11.51 -3.22
N ARG A 44 7.79 -12.15 -4.29
CA ARG A 44 8.67 -13.34 -4.14
C ARG A 44 9.93 -13.07 -3.31
N ASP A 45 10.50 -11.88 -3.46
CA ASP A 45 11.65 -11.42 -2.69
C ASP A 45 11.56 -9.91 -2.48
N PRO A 46 11.32 -9.44 -1.24
CA PRO A 46 11.28 -8.01 -0.93
C PRO A 46 12.59 -7.27 -1.20
N SER A 47 13.72 -7.98 -1.24
CA SER A 47 15.04 -7.40 -1.51
C SER A 47 15.38 -7.26 -3.00
N ASP A 48 14.56 -7.86 -3.87
CA ASP A 48 14.77 -7.81 -5.32
C ASP A 48 14.60 -6.37 -5.84
N PRO A 49 15.63 -5.80 -6.51
CA PRO A 49 15.59 -4.43 -7.05
C PRO A 49 14.38 -4.17 -7.96
N LYS A 50 13.80 -5.20 -8.57
CA LYS A 50 12.58 -5.05 -9.38
C LYS A 50 11.43 -4.44 -8.60
N ASN A 51 11.38 -4.61 -7.27
CA ASN A 51 10.32 -4.10 -6.40
C ASN A 51 10.59 -2.69 -5.87
N ALA A 52 11.76 -2.08 -6.18
CA ALA A 52 12.13 -0.76 -5.70
C ALA A 52 11.11 0.33 -6.07
N HIS A 53 10.45 0.19 -7.22
CA HIS A 53 9.40 1.11 -7.67
C HIS A 53 8.23 1.20 -6.68
N LEU A 54 7.92 0.15 -5.91
CA LEU A 54 6.85 0.17 -4.91
C LEU A 54 7.19 1.08 -3.72
N MET A 55 8.47 1.12 -3.32
CA MET A 55 8.93 1.97 -2.23
C MET A 55 9.13 3.43 -2.65
N ALA A 56 9.21 3.68 -3.96
CA ALA A 56 9.27 5.03 -4.53
C ALA A 56 7.88 5.70 -4.64
N LEU A 57 6.80 4.99 -4.34
CA LEU A 57 5.44 5.54 -4.36
C LEU A 57 5.24 6.52 -3.19
N ASP A 58 4.45 7.56 -3.44
CA ASP A 58 4.12 8.54 -2.41
C ASP A 58 3.37 7.89 -1.23
N GLY A 59 3.81 8.19 -0.01
CA GLY A 59 3.31 7.58 1.23
C GLY A 59 3.69 6.11 1.45
N ALA A 60 4.49 5.48 0.59
CA ALA A 60 4.93 4.09 0.76
C ALA A 60 5.77 3.89 2.03
N GLY A 61 6.70 4.80 2.31
CA GLY A 61 7.58 4.69 3.49
C GLY A 61 6.84 4.60 4.83
N GLU A 62 5.63 5.15 4.90
CA GLU A 62 4.80 5.14 6.11
C GLU A 62 3.77 4.01 6.11
N ARG A 63 3.21 3.68 4.93
CA ARG A 63 1.99 2.88 4.83
C ARG A 63 2.13 1.62 3.99
N LEU A 64 3.26 1.38 3.32
CA LEU A 64 3.53 0.15 2.60
C LEU A 64 4.50 -0.74 3.37
N ARG A 65 4.15 -2.02 3.54
CA ARG A 65 5.07 -3.06 4.00
C ARG A 65 5.09 -4.20 3.00
N LEU A 66 6.29 -4.61 2.59
CA LEU A 66 6.48 -5.75 1.70
C LEU A 66 6.78 -7.01 2.49
N PHE A 67 6.09 -8.09 2.11
CA PHE A 67 6.25 -9.42 2.70
C PHE A 67 6.73 -10.40 1.63
N LYS A 68 7.62 -11.29 2.02
CA LYS A 68 8.06 -12.40 1.16
C LYS A 68 6.91 -13.39 0.97
N ALA A 69 6.68 -13.78 -0.26
CA ALA A 69 5.84 -14.91 -0.67
C ALA A 69 6.72 -15.96 -1.37
N ASP A 70 6.29 -17.21 -1.36
CA ASP A 70 7.00 -18.38 -1.91
C ASP A 70 7.23 -18.30 -3.44
#